data_AF-T0Y6G2-F1
#
_entry.id   AF-T0Y6G2-F1
#
_cell.length_a   1.000
_cell.length_b   1.000
_cell.length_c   1.000
_cell.angle_alpha   90.00
_cell.angle_beta   90.00
_cell.angle_gamma   90.00
#
_symmetry.space_group_name_H-M   'P 1'
#
loop_
_entity.id
_entity.type
_entity.pdbx_description
1 polymer ?
#
loop_
_entity_poly.entity_id
_entity_poly.type
_entity_poly.pdbx_seq_one_letter_code
_entity_poly.pdbx_strand_id
1 'polypeptide(L)'
;MAQLIGFHSSIGFRLDTHRSREGIITVSGRIEHHHLNLNRVVHGGVYCTLLDTALGAAVLQTLASDEITATTSLYVDFLRPARLGQVLTSQGTVTRRGRHIAFADG
;
A
#
# COMPACT_ATOMS: atom_id res chain seq x y z
N MET A 1 -1.09 -10.36 15.01
CA MET A 1 -1.53 -9.71 13.77
C MET A 1 -1.40 -10.74 12.66
N ALA A 2 -2.46 -11.02 11.91
CA ALA A 2 -2.36 -11.90 10.76
C ALA A 2 -1.34 -11.28 9.80
N GLN A 3 -0.35 -12.08 9.39
CA GLN A 3 0.53 -11.70 8.30
C GLN A 3 -0.37 -11.43 7.10
N LEU A 4 -0.40 -10.19 6.62
CA LEU A 4 -1.04 -9.88 5.34
C LEU A 4 -0.24 -10.67 4.30
N ILE A 5 -0.73 -11.85 3.95
CA ILE A 5 -0.22 -12.64 2.82
C ILE A 5 -1.14 -12.26 1.66
N GLY A 6 -0.57 -11.67 0.61
CA GLY A 6 -1.35 -11.11 -0.49
C GLY A 6 -0.49 -10.75 -1.69
N PHE A 7 -1.07 -10.13 -2.70
CA PHE A 7 -0.38 -9.85 -3.97
C PHE A 7 0.95 -9.08 -3.81
N HIS A 8 1.09 -8.23 -2.79
CA HIS A 8 2.32 -7.52 -2.46
C HIS A 8 3.53 -8.46 -2.19
N SER A 9 3.31 -9.68 -1.70
CA SER A 9 4.41 -10.64 -1.48
C SER A 9 4.91 -11.22 -2.79
N SER A 10 4.04 -11.33 -3.80
CA SER A 10 4.38 -11.79 -5.15
C SER A 10 5.28 -10.79 -5.90
N ILE A 11 5.33 -9.54 -5.43
CA ILE A 11 6.24 -8.49 -5.91
C ILE A 11 7.33 -8.17 -4.88
N GLY A 12 7.70 -9.11 -4.00
CA GLY A 12 8.89 -8.99 -3.15
C GLY A 12 8.85 -7.94 -2.02
N PHE A 13 7.69 -7.32 -1.74
CA PHE A 13 7.56 -6.35 -0.65
C PHE A 13 7.34 -7.06 0.69
N ARG A 14 8.19 -6.75 1.67
CA ARG A 14 8.02 -7.18 3.06
C ARG A 14 7.20 -6.13 3.81
N LEU A 15 5.97 -6.47 4.15
CA LEU A 15 5.11 -5.54 4.88
C LEU A 15 5.56 -5.40 6.34
N ASP A 16 6.26 -4.32 6.65
CA ASP A 16 6.42 -3.86 8.04
C ASP A 16 5.17 -3.09 8.47
N THR A 17 4.08 -3.83 8.75
CA THR A 17 2.85 -3.21 9.22
C THR A 17 2.99 -2.73 10.65
N HIS A 18 3.26 -1.44 10.81
CA HIS A 18 3.13 -0.76 12.09
C HIS A 18 1.87 0.09 12.08
N ARG A 19 1.02 -0.15 13.08
CA ARG A 19 -0.09 0.76 13.40
C ARG A 19 0.44 1.85 14.31
N SER A 20 0.44 3.10 13.86
CA SER A 20 0.67 4.22 14.77
C SER A 20 -0.53 4.37 15.71
N ARG A 21 -0.37 5.13 16.82
CA ARG A 21 -1.52 5.48 17.68
C ARG A 21 -2.63 6.22 16.91
N GLU A 22 -2.31 6.80 15.77
CA GLU A 22 -3.19 7.57 14.90
C GLU A 22 -3.82 6.74 13.78
N GLY A 23 -3.60 5.42 13.73
CA GLY A 23 -4.20 4.53 12.74
C GLY A 23 -3.49 4.49 11.38
N ILE A 24 -2.29 5.07 11.28
CA ILE A 24 -1.47 5.03 10.04
C ILE A 24 -0.89 3.62 9.88
N ILE A 25 -0.99 3.07 8.67
CA ILE A 25 -0.37 1.81 8.27
C ILE A 25 0.79 2.05 7.34
N THR A 26 1.97 1.59 7.75
CA THR A 26 3.17 1.65 6.91
C THR A 26 3.38 0.33 6.18
N VAL A 27 3.78 0.44 4.92
CA VAL A 27 4.20 -0.67 4.05
C VAL A 27 5.51 -0.27 3.40
N SER A 28 6.52 -1.14 3.44
CA SER A 28 7.82 -0.84 2.86
C SER A 28 8.41 -1.99 2.07
N GLY A 29 9.42 -1.72 1.25
CA GLY A 29 10.24 -2.77 0.68
C GLY A 29 11.36 -2.24 -0.20
N ARG A 30 12.37 -3.09 -0.36
CA ARG A 30 13.56 -2.78 -1.13
C ARG A 30 13.29 -2.98 -2.61
N ILE A 31 13.72 -2.01 -3.42
CA ILE A 31 13.62 -2.11 -4.87
C ILE A 31 14.66 -3.09 -5.39
N GLU A 32 14.18 -4.10 -6.13
CA GLU A 32 14.98 -5.11 -6.81
C GLU A 32 14.89 -4.96 -8.33
N HIS A 33 15.71 -5.70 -9.07
CA HIS A 33 15.78 -5.58 -10.54
C HIS A 33 14.44 -5.84 -11.23
N HIS A 34 13.63 -6.78 -10.72
CA HIS A 34 12.34 -7.13 -11.31
C HIS A 34 11.23 -6.09 -11.04
N HIS A 35 11.50 -5.06 -10.22
CA HIS A 35 10.58 -3.94 -9.98
C HIS A 35 10.77 -2.78 -10.98
N LEU A 36 11.78 -2.86 -11.83
CA LEU A 36 12.14 -1.76 -12.73
C LEU A 36 11.32 -1.81 -14.03
N ASN A 37 11.04 -0.64 -14.58
CA ASN A 37 10.54 -0.47 -15.95
C ASN A 37 11.70 -0.39 -16.96
N LEU A 38 11.36 -0.22 -18.24
CA LEU A 38 12.32 -0.11 -19.34
C LEU A 38 13.30 1.07 -19.19
N ASN A 39 12.96 2.10 -18.40
CA ASN A 39 13.81 3.25 -18.11
C ASN A 39 14.74 3.03 -16.90
N ARG A 40 14.81 1.80 -16.37
CA ARG A 40 15.62 1.43 -15.19
C ARG A 40 15.29 2.21 -13.91
N VAL A 41 14.05 2.67 -13.80
CA VAL A 41 13.45 3.21 -12.57
C VAL A 41 12.27 2.33 -12.19
N VAL A 42 11.72 2.48 -10.98
CA VAL A 42 10.59 1.66 -10.53
C VAL A 42 9.39 1.78 -11.46
N HIS A 43 8.76 0.65 -11.78
CA HIS A 43 7.55 0.59 -12.58
C HIS A 43 6.37 1.21 -11.83
N GLY A 44 5.50 1.96 -12.54
CA GLY A 44 4.34 2.63 -11.94
C GLY A 44 3.46 1.70 -11.10
N GLY A 45 3.23 0.49 -11.60
CA GLY A 45 2.46 -0.55 -10.90
C GLY A 45 3.00 -0.93 -9.52
N VAL A 46 4.32 -0.83 -9.29
CA VAL A 46 4.91 -1.10 -7.97
C VAL A 46 4.46 -0.06 -6.95
N TYR A 47 4.51 1.23 -7.30
CA TYR A 47 3.98 2.30 -6.44
C TYR A 47 2.49 2.10 -6.17
N CYS A 48 1.70 1.79 -7.20
CA CYS A 48 0.26 1.56 -7.04
C CYS A 48 -0.02 0.40 -6.09
N THR A 49 0.69 -0.73 -6.22
CA THR A 49 0.49 -1.89 -5.35
C THR A 49 0.88 -1.61 -3.90
N LEU A 50 2.00 -0.91 -3.67
CA LEU A 50 2.40 -0.47 -2.32
C LEU A 50 1.33 0.42 -1.67
N LEU A 51 0.87 1.43 -2.40
CA LEU A 51 -0.12 2.39 -1.92
C LEU A 51 -1.47 1.71 -1.66
N ASP A 52 -1.98 0.94 -2.62
CA ASP A 52 -3.22 0.16 -2.48
C ASP A 52 -3.16 -0.77 -1.26
N THR A 53 -2.04 -1.46 -1.04
CA THR A 53 -1.86 -2.34 0.11
C THR A 53 -1.92 -1.57 1.44
N ALA A 54 -1.26 -0.41 1.53
CA ALA A 54 -1.28 0.42 2.73
C ALA A 54 -2.68 0.99 3.02
N LEU A 55 -3.37 1.49 2.00
CA LEU A 55 -4.72 2.05 2.11
C LEU A 55 -5.76 0.97 2.45
N GLY A 56 -5.73 -0.16 1.75
CA GLY A 56 -6.60 -1.30 2.02
C GLY A 56 -6.38 -1.85 3.44
N ALA A 57 -5.12 -1.97 3.87
CA ALA A 57 -4.81 -2.38 5.24
C ALA A 57 -5.30 -1.38 6.29
N ALA A 58 -5.26 -0.07 6.02
CA ALA A 58 -5.83 0.94 6.91
C ALA A 58 -7.36 0.80 7.02
N VAL A 59 -8.06 0.59 5.90
CA VAL A 59 -9.51 0.36 5.89
C VAL A 59 -9.89 -0.93 6.63
N LEU A 60 -9.14 -2.02 6.42
CA LEU A 60 -9.36 -3.32 7.08
C LEU A 60 -9.39 -3.21 8.60
N GLN A 61 -8.63 -2.28 9.20
CA GLN A 61 -8.65 -2.07 10.65
C GLN A 61 -9.93 -1.43 11.20
N THR A 62 -10.76 -0.88 10.32
CA THR A 62 -12.03 -0.24 10.67
C THR A 62 -13.23 -1.17 10.46
N LEU A 63 -13.01 -2.35 9.88
CA LEU A 63 -14.07 -3.29 9.55
C LEU A 63 -14.47 -4.15 10.74
N ALA A 64 -15.75 -4.46 10.83
CA ALA A 64 -16.23 -5.55 11.67
C ALA A 64 -15.80 -6.92 11.11
N SER A 65 -15.88 -7.98 11.90
CA SER A 65 -15.43 -9.33 11.52
C SER A 65 -16.17 -9.93 10.32
N ASP A 66 -17.38 -9.45 10.03
CA ASP A 66 -18.25 -9.88 8.94
C ASP A 66 -18.22 -8.91 7.74
N GLU A 67 -17.46 -7.83 7.81
CA GLU A 67 -17.29 -6.86 6.73
C GLU A 67 -16.06 -7.19 5.86
N ILE A 68 -16.17 -6.92 4.56
CA ILE A 68 -15.06 -6.97 3.61
C ILE A 68 -14.93 -5.64 2.89
N THR A 69 -13.76 -5.39 2.30
CA THR A 69 -13.52 -4.20 1.47
C THR A 69 -12.87 -4.60 0.15
N ALA A 70 -13.16 -3.82 -0.89
CA ALA A 70 -12.55 -3.92 -2.20
C ALA A 70 -12.27 -2.52 -2.73
N THR A 71 -11.11 -2.31 -3.33
CA THR A 71 -10.73 -1.04 -3.96
C THR A 71 -11.64 -0.77 -5.16
N THR A 72 -12.38 0.33 -5.14
CA THR A 72 -13.25 0.75 -6.26
C THR A 72 -12.55 1.67 -7.24
N SER A 73 -11.67 2.53 -6.73
CA SER A 73 -10.80 3.41 -7.52
C SER A 73 -9.51 3.72 -6.74
N LEU A 74 -8.43 3.97 -7.48
CA LEU A 74 -7.16 4.45 -6.95
C LEU A 74 -6.63 5.54 -7.88
N TYR A 75 -6.30 6.70 -7.30
CA TYR A 75 -5.68 7.81 -8.02
C TYR A 75 -4.27 8.01 -7.49
N VAL A 76 -3.27 8.07 -8.38
CA VAL A 76 -1.84 8.12 -8.02
C VAL A 76 -1.11 9.14 -8.89
N ASP A 77 -0.47 10.12 -8.26
CA ASP A 77 0.45 11.05 -8.92
C ASP A 77 1.90 10.59 -8.75
N PHE A 78 2.64 10.45 -9.86
CA PHE A 78 4.04 10.02 -9.85
C PHE A 78 4.98 11.22 -9.85
N LEU A 79 5.39 11.66 -8.66
CA LEU A 79 6.13 12.93 -8.50
C LEU A 79 7.65 12.80 -8.74
N ARG A 80 8.26 11.67 -8.34
CA ARG A 80 9.71 11.44 -8.45
C ARG A 80 10.05 9.97 -8.71
N PRO A 81 11.06 9.68 -9.57
CA PRO A 81 11.50 8.31 -9.81
C PRO A 81 12.30 7.76 -8.62
N ALA A 82 12.09 6.47 -8.32
CA ALA A 82 12.90 5.70 -7.39
C ALA A 82 13.81 4.72 -8.15
N ARG A 83 14.95 4.40 -7.54
CA ARG A 83 16.07 3.66 -8.14
C ARG A 83 16.32 2.35 -7.42
N LEU A 84 16.93 1.41 -8.14
CA LEU A 84 17.37 0.12 -7.63
C LEU A 84 18.09 0.24 -6.28
N GLY A 85 17.74 -0.63 -5.32
CA GLY A 85 18.36 -0.69 -4.00
C GLY A 85 17.83 0.32 -2.98
N GLN A 86 17.06 1.33 -3.38
CA GLN A 86 16.34 2.19 -2.43
C GLN A 86 15.20 1.41 -1.75
N VAL A 87 14.77 1.90 -0.59
CA VAL A 87 13.57 1.40 0.09
C VAL A 87 12.41 2.34 -0.23
N LEU A 88 11.33 1.77 -0.78
CA LEU A 88 10.05 2.48 -0.87
C LEU A 88 9.29 2.29 0.43
N THR A 89 8.64 3.35 0.87
CA THR A 89 7.75 3.34 2.03
C THR A 89 6.45 4.03 1.62
N SER A 90 5.33 3.40 1.91
CA SER A 90 3.98 3.91 1.71
C SER A 90 3.27 3.95 3.06
N GLN A 91 2.52 5.00 3.32
CA GLN A 91 1.74 5.14 4.55
C GLN A 91 0.30 5.41 4.20
N GLY A 92 -0.63 4.59 4.67
CA GLY A 92 -2.05 4.75 4.41
C GLY A 92 -2.82 5.11 5.68
N THR A 93 -3.81 5.99 5.56
CA THR A 93 -4.75 6.30 6.64
C THR A 93 -6.17 6.48 6.12
N VAL A 94 -7.16 6.13 6.94
CA VAL A 94 -8.58 6.34 6.60
C VAL A 94 -8.94 7.79 6.88
N THR A 95 -9.38 8.51 5.86
CA THR A 95 -9.83 9.90 5.97
C THR A 95 -11.33 10.01 6.24
N ARG A 96 -12.12 9.06 5.72
CA ARG A 96 -13.56 8.99 6.00
C ARG A 96 -14.11 7.56 5.87
N ARG A 97 -14.82 7.07 6.89
CA ARG A 97 -15.58 5.81 6.85
C ARG A 97 -17.08 6.11 6.79
N GLY A 98 -17.69 5.97 5.62
CA GLY A 98 -19.14 5.96 5.44
C GLY A 98 -19.73 4.56 5.64
N ARG A 99 -21.02 4.35 5.35
CA ARG A 99 -21.66 3.02 5.46
C ARG A 99 -21.14 2.02 4.41
N HIS A 100 -21.02 2.45 3.15
CA HIS A 100 -20.67 1.57 2.02
C HIS A 100 -19.35 1.93 1.33
N ILE A 101 -18.83 3.15 1.53
CA ILE A 101 -17.59 3.62 0.91
C ILE A 101 -16.70 4.18 2.02
N ALA A 102 -15.42 3.80 1.97
CA ALA A 102 -14.36 4.39 2.75
C ALA A 102 -13.43 5.19 1.83
N PHE A 103 -12.89 6.29 2.34
CA PHE A 103 -11.88 7.11 1.69
C PHE A 103 -10.60 7.02 2.53
N ALA A 104 -9.47 6.91 1.87
CA ALA A 104 -8.17 6.78 2.48
C ALA A 104 -7.13 7.46 1.58
N ASP A 105 -6.12 8.08 2.20
CA ASP A 105 -5.04 8.81 1.52
C ASP A 105 -3.67 8.36 2.06
N GLY A 106 -2.61 8.61 1.28
CA GLY A 106 -1.24 8.20 1.57
C GLY A 106 -0.17 8.75 0.63
#